data_AF-A0A9E5PBW0-F1
#
_entry.id   AF-A0A9E5PBW0-F1
#
_cell.length_a   1.000
_cell.length_b   1.000
_cell.length_c   1.000
_cell.angle_alpha   90.00
_cell.angle_beta   90.00
_cell.angle_gamma   90.00
#
_symmetry.space_group_name_H-M   'P 1'
#
loop_
_entity.id
_entity.type
_entity.pdbx_description
1 polymer ?
#
loop_
_entity_poly.entity_id
_entity_poly.type
_entity_poly.pdbx_seq_one_letter_code
_entity_poly.pdbx_strand_id
1 'polypeptide(L)' 'MPVLPVLPLKDTVVYPQIVRPLGVGRRRSLAALNHVVEGPREIITVAQQDAA' A
#
# COMPACT_ATOMS: atom_id res chain seq x y z
N MET A 1 -7.42 4.89 -18.46
CA MET A 1 -7.48 4.84 -16.98
C MET A 1 -6.07 4.93 -16.45
N PRO A 2 -5.77 5.77 -15.45
CA PRO A 2 -4.42 5.86 -14.88
C PRO A 2 -4.05 4.56 -14.17
N VAL A 3 -2.80 4.12 -14.30
CA VAL A 3 -2.26 2.96 -13.58
C VAL A 3 -1.81 3.43 -12.21
N LEU A 4 -2.46 2.94 -11.15
CA LEU A 4 -2.10 3.29 -9.77
C LEU A 4 -1.29 2.16 -9.12
N PRO A 5 -0.26 2.50 -8.33
CA PRO A 5 0.48 1.52 -7.55
C PRO A 5 -0.41 0.90 -6.46
N VAL A 6 -0.15 -0.38 -6.17
CA VAL A 6 -0.91 -1.17 -5.18
C VAL A 6 0.01 -1.58 -4.03
N LEU A 7 -0.45 -1.35 -2.80
CA LEU A 7 0.19 -1.80 -1.58
C LEU A 7 -0.67 -2.87 -0.88
N PRO A 8 -0.26 -4.16 -0.93
CA PRO A 8 -0.96 -5.21 -0.22
C PRO A 8 -0.68 -5.12 1.29
N LEU A 9 -1.73 -5.22 2.09
CA LEU A 9 -1.70 -5.25 3.54
C LEU A 9 -1.92 -6.69 4.01
N LYS A 10 -0.99 -7.21 4.81
CA LYS A 10 -1.05 -8.59 5.33
C LYS A 10 -1.86 -8.69 6.62
N ASP A 11 -1.46 -7.93 7.63
CA ASP A 11 -1.95 -8.12 9.00
C ASP A 11 -2.92 -7.01 9.43
N THR A 12 -3.39 -6.18 8.49
CA THR A 12 -4.21 -5.00 8.81
C THR A 12 -5.10 -4.56 7.66
N VAL A 13 -6.15 -3.84 7.99
CA VAL A 13 -7.04 -3.13 7.06
C VAL A 13 -7.05 -1.66 7.46
N VAL A 14 -6.88 -0.76 6.49
CA VAL A 14 -6.93 0.68 6.73
C VAL A 14 -8.32 1.23 6.36
N TYR A 15 -8.84 2.13 7.19
CA TYR A 15 -10.07 2.87 6.92
C TYR A 15 -9.74 4.36 6.75
N PRO A 16 -10.61 5.12 6.07
CA PRO A 16 -10.47 6.57 5.99
C PRO A 16 -10.28 7.21 7.37
N GLN A 17 -9.53 8.32 7.42
CA GLN A 17 -9.22 9.08 8.64
C GLN A 17 -8.34 8.36 9.69
N ILE A 18 -7.82 7.17 9.39
CA ILE A 18 -6.86 6.47 10.27
C ILE A 18 -5.42 6.82 9.89
N VAL A 19 -4.62 7.22 10.88
CA VAL A 19 -3.16 7.37 10.74
C VAL A 19 -2.48 6.24 11.51
N ARG A 20 -1.87 5.30 10.78
CA ARG A 20 -1.15 4.16 11.36
C ARG A 20 0.16 3.92 10.59
N PRO A 21 1.30 3.70 11.27
CA PRO A 21 2.51 3.27 10.59
C PRO A 21 2.33 1.88 9.99
N LEU A 22 2.73 1.71 8.74
CA LEU A 22 2.72 0.43 8.04
C LEU A 22 4.16 -0.07 7.87
N GLY A 23 4.40 -1.32 8.23
CA GLY A 23 5.68 -1.98 7.97
C GLY A 23 5.77 -2.44 6.51
N VAL A 24 6.80 -1.99 5.78
CA VAL A 24 7.02 -2.40 4.38
C VAL A 24 8.36 -3.11 4.27
N GLY A 25 8.34 -4.44 4.13
CA GLY A 25 9.56 -5.26 4.06
C GLY A 25 9.89 -5.81 2.66
N ARG A 26 8.90 -5.89 1.76
CA ARG A 26 9.09 -6.50 0.42
C ARG A 26 9.63 -5.45 -0.56
N ARG A 27 10.69 -5.80 -1.30
CA ARG A 27 11.31 -4.93 -2.33
C ARG A 27 10.29 -4.34 -3.32
N ARG A 28 9.31 -5.14 -3.77
CA ARG A 28 8.25 -4.69 -4.68
C ARG A 28 7.32 -3.65 -4.04
N SER A 29 6.98 -3.84 -2.76
CA SER A 29 6.14 -2.90 -2.02
C SER A 29 6.86 -1.59 -1.73
N LEU A 30 8.18 -1.63 -1.45
CA LEU A 30 9.02 -0.44 -1.33
C LEU A 30 9.07 0.35 -2.64
N ALA A 31 9.26 -0.33 -3.78
CA ALA A 31 9.27 0.33 -5.09
C ALA A 31 7.93 1.02 -5.41
N ALA A 32 6.81 0.36 -5.10
CA ALA A 32 5.48 0.95 -5.25
C ALA A 32 5.31 2.20 -4.39
N LEU A 33 5.79 2.17 -3.14
CA LEU A 33 5.74 3.32 -2.24
C LEU A 33 6.62 4.48 -2.74
N ASN A 34 7.84 4.21 -3.21
CA ASN A 34 8.72 5.24 -3.76
C ASN A 34 8.08 5.95 -4.97
N HIS A 35 7.39 5.20 -5.84
CA HIS A 35 6.67 5.79 -6.98
C HIS A 35 5.56 6.77 -6.55
N VAL A 36 4.88 6.49 -5.44
CA VAL A 36 3.83 7.37 -4.87
C VAL A 36 4.43 8.62 -4.24
N VAL A 37 5.57 8.46 -3.56
CA VAL A 37 6.26 9.58 -2.90
C VAL A 37 6.85 10.55 -3.92
N GLU A 38 7.40 10.02 -5.02
CA GLU A 38 8.00 10.81 -6.11
C GLU A 38 6.97 11.34 -7.12
N GLY A 39 5.75 10.79 -7.11
CA GLY A 39 4.73 11.07 -8.11
C GLY A 39 3.37 11.43 -7.51
N PRO A 40 2.26 10.93 -8.09
CA PRO A 40 0.94 11.17 -7.56
C PRO A 40 0.83 10.49 -6.19
N ARG A 41 0.47 11.27 -5.16
CA ARG A 41 0.34 10.83 -3.76
C ARG A 41 -0.90 9.96 -3.51
N GLU A 42 -1.23 9.13 -4.49
CA GLU A 42 -2.36 8.23 -4.51
C GLU A 42 -1.87 6.79 -4.60
N ILE A 43 -2.44 5.93 -3.77
CA ILE A 43 -2.10 4.51 -3.74
C ILE A 43 -3.35 3.71 -3.44
N ILE A 44 -3.46 2.55 -4.08
CA ILE A 44 -4.51 1.60 -3.75
C ILE A 44 -3.96 0.66 -2.68
N THR A 45 -4.69 0.50 -1.58
CA THR A 45 -4.38 -0.52 -0.59
C THR A 45 -5.35 -1.68 -0.75
N VAL A 46 -4.84 -2.91 -0.66
CA VAL A 46 -5.67 -4.12 -0.72
C VAL A 46 -5.41 -4.98 0.49
N ALA A 47 -6.46 -5.41 1.17
CA ALA A 47 -6.35 -6.34 2.28
C ALA A 47 -6.23 -7.77 1.73
N GLN A 48 -5.35 -8.57 2.34
CA GLN A 48 -5.25 -9.98 2.04
C GLN A 48 -6.38 -10.74 2.75
N GLN A 49 -7.15 -11.54 2.01
CA GLN A 49 -8.25 -12.33 2.59
C GLN A 49 -7.73 -13.58 3.30
N ASP A 50 -6.75 -14.28 2.72
CA ASP A 50 -6.21 -15.52 3.26
C ASP A 50 -4.85 -15.28 3.93
N ALA A 51 -4.64 -15.73 5.17
CA ALA A 51 -3.37 -15.50 5.88
C ALA A 51 -2.23 -16.47 5.50
N ALA A 52 -2.46 -17.37 4.54
CA ALA A 52 -1.56 -18.45 4.14
C ALA A 52 -0.33 -17.95 3.35
#